data_AF-A0A0S8H532-F1
#
_entry.id   AF-A0A0S8H532-F1
#
_cell.length_a   1.000
_cell.length_b   1.000
_cell.length_c   1.000
_cell.angle_alpha   90.00
_cell.angle_beta   90.00
_cell.angle_gamma   90.00
#
_symmetry.space_group_name_H-M   'P 1'
#
loop_
_entity.id
_entity.type
_entity.pdbx_description
1 polymer ?
#
loop_
_entity_poly.entity_id
_entity_poly.type
_entity_poly.pdbx_seq_one_letter_code
_entity_poly.pdbx_strand_id
1 'polypeptide(L)'
;MIIPGNYINKHFIWGQKQLRIDSTVLYGWIFEKHGVTRIQFDSSISYYAKRPDRLNKIYEKVISSLSKLESEIKEAEEDRALKKRVTVWQDKKDYMLPNDGRTNRISFSVPISDLGEYTVTAQIKVFRDDESIAPRMNAFFWYDNETEEGYRDYFASAPIKKNEVVNTYTITNQLRQKNVTHIKGYIYNHSNQDTMFLKHAFITG
;
A
#
# COMPACT_ATOMS: atom_id res chain seq x y z
N MET A 1 8.29 26.42 -46.94
CA MET A 1 9.16 25.42 -46.30
C MET A 1 8.62 25.23 -44.88
N ILE A 2 7.61 24.37 -44.70
CA ILE A 2 7.64 22.94 -44.27
C ILE A 2 8.23 22.78 -42.84
N ILE A 3 7.39 22.89 -41.79
CA ILE A 3 6.78 21.88 -40.84
C ILE A 3 7.73 21.40 -39.68
N PRO A 4 7.25 20.73 -38.60
CA PRO A 4 6.89 21.23 -37.26
C PRO A 4 7.73 20.61 -36.10
N GLY A 5 7.43 20.97 -34.84
CA GLY A 5 7.97 20.28 -33.66
C GLY A 5 7.07 20.34 -32.43
N ASN A 6 6.31 19.25 -32.22
CA ASN A 6 5.51 18.94 -31.04
C ASN A 6 6.33 18.97 -29.74
N TYR A 7 5.85 19.67 -28.71
CA TYR A 7 6.21 19.37 -27.32
C TYR A 7 4.95 19.06 -26.53
N ILE A 8 4.72 17.76 -26.36
CA ILE A 8 3.66 17.16 -25.57
C ILE A 8 4.09 17.26 -24.11
N ASN A 9 3.48 18.17 -23.35
CA ASN A 9 3.68 18.26 -21.92
C ASN A 9 2.83 17.17 -21.24
N LYS A 10 3.42 16.00 -20.96
CA LYS A 10 2.76 14.94 -20.18
C LYS A 10 2.75 15.32 -18.70
N HIS A 11 1.79 16.14 -18.30
CA HIS A 11 1.35 16.20 -16.91
C HIS A 11 0.44 15.00 -16.63
N PHE A 12 1.03 13.94 -16.08
CA PHE A 12 0.30 12.85 -15.43
C PHE A 12 -0.13 13.34 -14.05
N ILE A 13 -1.33 13.93 -13.97
CA ILE A 13 -1.99 14.20 -12.69
C ILE A 13 -3.04 13.10 -12.53
N TRP A 14 -2.86 12.23 -11.55
CA TRP A 14 -3.91 11.34 -11.04
C TRP A 14 -4.98 12.21 -10.38
N GLY A 15 -5.82 12.85 -11.20
CA GLY A 15 -7.11 13.33 -10.75
C GLY A 15 -8.00 12.10 -10.57
N GLN A 16 -8.51 11.90 -9.36
CA GLN A 16 -9.63 10.99 -9.15
C GLN A 16 -10.76 11.42 -10.08
N LYS A 17 -10.89 10.72 -11.21
CA LYS A 17 -12.04 10.85 -12.08
C LYS A 17 -13.20 10.23 -11.33
N GLN A 18 -13.84 11.06 -10.50
CA GLN A 18 -15.25 10.88 -10.16
C GLN A 18 -15.96 10.72 -11.50
N LEU A 19 -16.18 9.47 -11.92
CA LEU A 19 -17.07 9.17 -13.02
C LEU A 19 -18.42 9.70 -12.55
N ARG A 20 -18.77 10.93 -12.97
CA ARG A 20 -20.15 11.36 -13.00
C ARG A 20 -20.80 10.42 -14.00
N ILE A 21 -21.28 9.28 -13.51
CA ILE A 21 -22.09 8.36 -14.27
C ILE A 21 -23.33 9.17 -14.61
N ASP A 22 -23.39 9.65 -15.85
CA ASP A 22 -24.59 10.26 -16.36
C ASP A 22 -25.67 9.17 -16.34
N SER A 23 -26.76 9.42 -15.60
CA SER A 23 -27.84 8.45 -15.44
C SER A 23 -28.36 7.99 -16.80
N THR A 24 -28.36 8.86 -17.81
CA THR A 24 -28.80 8.53 -19.17
C THR A 24 -27.90 7.50 -19.86
N VAL A 25 -26.58 7.61 -19.68
CA VAL A 25 -25.58 6.66 -20.20
C VAL A 25 -25.67 5.33 -19.46
N LEU A 26 -25.91 5.37 -18.15
CA LEU A 26 -26.08 4.16 -17.32
C LEU A 26 -27.32 3.37 -17.72
N TYR A 27 -28.48 4.03 -17.81
CA TYR A 27 -29.72 3.36 -18.21
C TYR A 27 -29.60 2.78 -19.63
N GLY A 28 -28.98 3.51 -20.56
CA GLY A 28 -28.72 3.02 -21.92
C GLY A 28 -27.91 1.72 -21.94
N TRP A 29 -26.82 1.65 -21.17
CA TRP A 29 -25.99 0.45 -21.09
C TRP A 29 -26.71 -0.73 -20.43
N ILE A 30 -27.47 -0.50 -19.36
CA ILE A 30 -28.26 -1.55 -18.68
C ILE A 30 -29.29 -2.15 -19.63
N PHE A 31 -29.99 -1.29 -20.37
CA PHE A 31 -30.98 -1.68 -21.37
C PHE A 31 -30.37 -2.54 -22.48
N GLU A 32 -29.23 -2.13 -23.02
CA GLU A 32 -28.50 -2.91 -24.03
C GLU A 32 -28.07 -4.28 -23.49
N LYS A 33 -27.43 -4.30 -22.31
CA LYS A 33 -26.93 -5.53 -21.67
C LYS A 33 -28.04 -6.57 -21.42
N HIS A 34 -29.24 -6.11 -21.11
CA HIS A 34 -30.37 -6.98 -20.80
C HIS A 34 -31.37 -7.13 -21.96
N GLY A 35 -31.11 -6.52 -23.13
CA GLY A 35 -31.98 -6.59 -24.29
C GLY A 35 -33.36 -5.96 -24.06
N VAL A 36 -33.45 -4.95 -23.19
CA VAL A 36 -34.71 -4.28 -22.81
C VAL A 36 -34.75 -2.89 -23.42
N THR A 37 -35.87 -2.50 -24.03
CA THR A 37 -36.07 -1.12 -24.50
C THR A 37 -36.65 -0.22 -23.41
N ARG A 38 -36.44 1.09 -23.52
CA ARG A 38 -37.02 2.08 -22.60
C ARG A 38 -38.54 1.95 -22.49
N ILE A 39 -39.23 1.71 -23.62
CA ILE A 39 -40.69 1.55 -23.66
C ILE A 39 -41.14 0.30 -22.89
N GLN A 40 -40.41 -0.81 -23.02
CA GLN A 40 -40.69 -2.03 -22.26
C GLN A 40 -40.48 -1.83 -20.76
N PHE A 41 -39.40 -1.12 -20.40
CA PHE A 41 -39.13 -0.75 -19.01
C PHE A 41 -40.25 0.14 -18.44
N ASP A 42 -40.60 1.24 -19.11
CA ASP A 42 -41.65 2.16 -18.67
C ASP A 42 -43.03 1.46 -18.55
N SER A 43 -43.32 0.55 -19.48
CA SER A 43 -44.54 -0.28 -19.44
C SER A 43 -44.55 -1.21 -18.22
N SER A 44 -43.41 -1.81 -17.89
CA SER A 44 -43.28 -2.66 -16.70
C SER A 44 -43.48 -1.86 -15.41
N ILE A 45 -42.90 -0.67 -15.32
CA ILE A 45 -43.06 0.21 -14.15
C ILE A 45 -44.51 0.65 -14.00
N SER A 46 -45.19 1.02 -15.08
CA SER A 46 -46.62 1.37 -15.06
C SER A 46 -47.51 0.21 -14.59
N TYR A 47 -47.19 -1.03 -14.99
CA TYR A 47 -47.91 -2.22 -14.53
C TYR A 47 -47.76 -2.45 -13.01
N TYR A 48 -46.55 -2.25 -12.47
CA TYR A 48 -46.25 -2.43 -11.05
C TYR A 48 -46.66 -1.24 -10.18
N ALA A 49 -46.73 -0.02 -10.72
CA ALA A 49 -47.23 1.15 -10.01
C ALA A 49 -48.68 0.96 -9.55
N LYS A 50 -49.48 0.18 -10.29
CA LYS A 50 -50.85 -0.21 -9.90
C LYS A 50 -50.90 -1.37 -8.90
N ARG A 51 -49.75 -1.92 -8.50
CA ARG A 51 -49.61 -3.08 -7.61
C ARG A 51 -48.48 -2.85 -6.59
N PRO A 52 -48.66 -1.90 -5.65
CA PRO A 52 -47.62 -1.47 -4.73
C PRO A 52 -47.02 -2.64 -3.93
N ASP A 53 -47.83 -3.60 -3.49
CA ASP A 53 -47.34 -4.78 -2.75
C ASP A 53 -46.35 -5.63 -3.55
N ARG A 54 -46.57 -5.77 -4.86
CA ARG A 54 -45.66 -6.53 -5.73
C ARG A 54 -44.39 -5.74 -6.00
N LEU A 55 -44.52 -4.43 -6.17
CA LEU A 55 -43.38 -3.54 -6.40
C LEU A 55 -42.47 -3.49 -5.17
N ASN A 56 -43.04 -3.38 -3.97
CA ASN A 56 -42.30 -3.40 -2.71
C ASN A 56 -41.50 -4.69 -2.53
N LYS A 57 -42.09 -5.86 -2.81
CA LYS A 57 -41.37 -7.15 -2.76
C LYS A 57 -40.16 -7.21 -3.72
N ILE A 58 -40.28 -6.59 -4.90
CA ILE A 58 -39.16 -6.49 -5.84
C ILE A 58 -38.05 -5.61 -5.24
N TYR A 59 -38.39 -4.46 -4.67
CA TYR A 59 -37.43 -3.57 -4.02
C TYR A 59 -36.75 -4.23 -2.82
N GLU A 60 -37.49 -4.92 -1.94
CA GLU A 60 -36.92 -5.66 -0.81
C GLU A 60 -35.89 -6.70 -1.27
N LYS A 61 -36.20 -7.45 -2.35
CA LYS A 61 -35.27 -8.43 -2.91
C LYS A 61 -34.01 -7.77 -3.48
N VAL A 62 -34.15 -6.63 -4.16
CA VAL A 62 -33.01 -5.87 -4.69
C VAL A 62 -32.15 -5.36 -3.55
N ILE A 63 -32.75 -4.74 -2.53
CA ILE A 63 -32.05 -4.21 -1.35
C ILE A 63 -31.30 -5.34 -0.65
N SER A 64 -31.96 -6.47 -0.37
CA SER A 64 -31.33 -7.63 0.26
C SER A 64 -30.15 -8.18 -0.55
N SER A 65 -30.28 -8.23 -1.88
CA SER A 65 -29.20 -8.69 -2.76
C SER A 65 -28.02 -7.73 -2.76
N LEU A 66 -28.28 -6.42 -2.78
CA LEU A 66 -27.25 -5.38 -2.71
C LEU A 66 -26.54 -5.40 -1.36
N SER A 67 -27.27 -5.52 -0.25
CA SER A 67 -26.68 -5.62 1.09
C SER A 67 -25.81 -6.87 1.24
N LYS A 68 -26.22 -8.00 0.65
CA LYS A 68 -25.40 -9.22 0.65
C LYS A 68 -24.10 -9.01 -0.13
N LEU A 69 -24.17 -8.44 -1.34
CA LEU A 69 -22.99 -8.13 -2.14
C LEU A 69 -22.06 -7.14 -1.45
N GLU A 70 -22.61 -6.13 -0.78
CA GLU A 70 -21.84 -5.18 0.02
C GLU A 70 -21.11 -5.88 1.18
N SER A 71 -21.78 -6.81 1.88
CA SER A 71 -21.15 -7.64 2.92
C SER A 71 -20.01 -8.48 2.36
N GLU A 72 -20.23 -9.18 1.24
CA GLU A 72 -19.20 -10.01 0.60
C GLU A 72 -18.00 -9.19 0.12
N ILE A 73 -18.23 -7.98 -0.41
CA ILE A 73 -17.16 -7.05 -0.80
C ILE A 73 -16.40 -6.60 0.45
N LYS A 74 -17.11 -6.22 1.52
CA LYS A 74 -16.50 -5.76 2.76
C LYS A 74 -15.68 -6.86 3.42
N GLU A 75 -16.18 -8.10 3.48
CA GLU A 75 -15.44 -9.27 3.96
C GLU A 75 -14.20 -9.54 3.11
N ALA A 76 -14.31 -9.45 1.78
CA ALA A 76 -13.15 -9.59 0.89
C ALA A 76 -12.13 -8.45 1.03
N GLU A 77 -12.57 -7.23 1.34
CA GLU A 77 -11.71 -6.09 1.63
C GLU A 77 -11.05 -6.22 3.01
N GLU A 78 -11.76 -6.70 4.02
CA GLU A 78 -11.25 -7.01 5.35
C GLU A 78 -10.22 -8.15 5.29
N ASP A 79 -10.50 -9.22 4.55
CA ASP A 79 -9.55 -10.32 4.29
C ASP A 79 -8.30 -9.84 3.52
N ARG A 80 -8.46 -8.87 2.61
CA ARG A 80 -7.33 -8.21 1.93
C ARG A 80 -6.60 -7.22 2.82
N ALA A 81 -7.25 -6.58 3.78
CA ALA A 81 -6.61 -5.72 4.79
C ALA A 81 -5.87 -6.55 5.85
N LEU A 82 -6.34 -7.79 6.08
CA LEU A 82 -5.69 -8.86 6.83
C LEU A 82 -4.49 -9.49 6.09
N LYS A 83 -4.13 -9.03 4.87
CA LYS A 83 -2.85 -9.36 4.21
C LYS A 83 -1.71 -9.23 5.22
N LYS A 84 -1.17 -10.38 5.63
CA LYS A 84 -0.05 -10.65 6.56
C LYS A 84 0.73 -9.39 6.98
N ARG A 85 0.26 -8.68 8.01
CA ARG A 85 1.16 -7.80 8.78
C ARG A 85 2.08 -8.72 9.58
N VAL A 86 3.26 -8.99 9.03
CA VAL A 86 4.31 -9.69 9.77
C VAL A 86 5.07 -8.64 10.57
N THR A 87 5.01 -8.74 11.89
CA THR A 87 5.90 -7.99 12.77
C THR A 87 7.33 -8.47 12.53
N VAL A 88 8.19 -7.58 12.05
CA VAL A 88 9.55 -7.87 11.56
C VAL A 88 10.59 -7.94 12.69
N TRP A 89 10.21 -7.54 13.90
CA TRP A 89 11.07 -7.53 15.08
C TRP A 89 11.39 -8.97 15.53
N GLN A 90 12.55 -9.51 15.15
CA GLN A 90 12.90 -10.89 15.51
C GLN A 90 13.18 -11.06 17.01
N ASP A 91 13.61 -10.03 17.76
CA ASP A 91 13.99 -10.20 19.18
C ASP A 91 13.55 -9.07 20.15
N LYS A 92 13.34 -7.82 19.68
CA LYS A 92 13.02 -6.68 20.56
C LYS A 92 12.04 -5.70 19.89
N LYS A 93 10.97 -5.33 20.59
CA LYS A 93 9.91 -4.43 20.07
C LYS A 93 10.35 -2.96 20.06
N ASP A 94 11.25 -2.59 20.96
CA ASP A 94 11.72 -1.22 21.14
C ASP A 94 13.25 -1.20 21.31
N TYR A 95 13.92 -0.28 20.62
CA TYR A 95 15.35 -0.01 20.80
C TYR A 95 15.57 1.38 21.38
N MET A 96 16.34 1.45 22.46
CA MET A 96 16.84 2.67 23.07
C MET A 96 18.34 2.75 22.83
N LEU A 97 18.77 3.60 21.90
CA LEU A 97 20.19 3.87 21.65
C LEU A 97 20.66 5.01 22.57
N PRO A 98 21.83 4.88 23.22
CA PRO A 98 22.89 3.91 22.94
C PRO A 98 22.81 2.57 23.71
N ASN A 99 21.85 2.39 24.62
CA ASN A 99 21.77 1.20 25.49
C ASN A 99 21.68 -0.13 24.70
N ASP A 100 20.95 -0.13 23.59
CA ASP A 100 20.76 -1.29 22.72
C ASP A 100 21.73 -1.33 21.54
N GLY A 101 22.74 -0.46 21.58
CA GLY A 101 23.68 -0.34 20.49
C GLY A 101 24.35 1.02 20.42
N ARG A 102 25.65 1.06 20.72
CA ARG A 102 26.41 2.32 20.68
C ARG A 102 26.64 2.80 19.25
N THR A 103 27.00 1.89 18.35
CA THR A 103 27.43 2.21 16.97
C THR A 103 26.91 1.22 15.91
N ASN A 104 26.38 0.06 16.29
CA ASN A 104 25.86 -0.96 15.38
C ASN A 104 24.58 -0.52 14.66
N ARG A 105 24.44 -0.93 13.40
CA ARG A 105 23.20 -0.76 12.63
C ARG A 105 22.12 -1.69 13.17
N ILE A 106 20.86 -1.24 13.16
CA ILE A 106 19.73 -2.06 13.60
C ILE A 106 19.16 -2.77 12.38
N SER A 107 19.52 -4.03 12.19
CA SER A 107 19.14 -4.86 11.03
C SER A 107 17.88 -5.68 11.26
N PHE A 108 17.27 -6.14 10.18
CA PHE A 108 16.19 -7.12 10.20
C PHE A 108 16.27 -8.11 9.03
N SER A 109 15.62 -9.27 9.18
CA SER A 109 15.50 -10.29 8.15
C SER A 109 14.13 -10.97 8.29
N VAL A 110 13.34 -11.04 7.22
CA VAL A 110 11.99 -11.64 7.25
C VAL A 110 11.84 -12.59 6.08
N PRO A 111 11.51 -13.87 6.31
CA PRO A 111 11.23 -14.80 5.22
C PRO A 111 9.94 -14.40 4.51
N ILE A 112 9.95 -14.44 3.18
CA ILE A 112 8.78 -14.13 2.36
C ILE A 112 8.61 -15.16 1.24
N SER A 113 7.36 -15.46 0.90
CA SER A 113 7.00 -16.48 -0.12
C SER A 113 6.06 -15.95 -1.20
N ASP A 114 5.35 -14.86 -0.91
CA ASP A 114 4.21 -14.41 -1.69
C ASP A 114 4.64 -13.28 -2.65
N LEU A 115 4.04 -13.21 -3.83
CA LEU A 115 4.26 -12.07 -4.72
C LEU A 115 3.39 -10.89 -4.26
N GLY A 116 3.85 -9.66 -4.47
CA GLY A 116 3.06 -8.49 -4.15
C GLY A 116 3.88 -7.28 -3.74
N GLU A 117 3.16 -6.29 -3.23
CA GLU A 117 3.74 -5.09 -2.64
C GLU A 117 4.13 -5.38 -1.20
N TYR A 118 5.37 -5.05 -0.85
CA TYR A 118 5.89 -5.17 0.49
C TYR A 118 6.17 -3.78 1.05
N THR A 119 5.68 -3.54 2.26
CA THR A 119 5.83 -2.27 2.96
C THR A 119 6.49 -2.52 4.31
N VAL A 120 7.57 -1.79 4.58
CA VAL A 120 8.28 -1.79 5.86
C VAL A 120 8.06 -0.44 6.52
N THR A 121 7.58 -0.46 7.77
CA THR A 121 7.26 0.74 8.53
C THR A 121 7.91 0.68 9.91
N ALA A 122 8.43 1.81 10.38
CA ALA A 122 8.95 1.97 11.74
C ALA A 122 8.69 3.38 12.26
N GLN A 123 8.52 3.52 13.57
CA GLN A 123 8.47 4.81 14.25
C GLN A 123 9.83 5.09 14.86
N ILE A 124 10.41 6.24 14.53
CA ILE A 124 11.78 6.58 14.93
C ILE A 124 11.81 8.02 15.44
N LYS A 125 12.36 8.20 16.64
CA LYS A 125 12.74 9.49 17.21
C LYS A 125 14.25 9.55 17.32
N VAL A 126 14.88 10.54 16.69
CA VAL A 126 16.33 10.78 16.80
C VAL A 126 16.57 12.10 17.51
N PHE A 127 17.44 12.07 18.52
CA PHE A 127 17.77 13.24 19.30
C PHE A 127 18.82 14.11 18.58
N ARG A 128 18.90 15.40 18.91
CA ARG A 128 19.79 16.33 18.20
C ARG A 128 21.28 16.07 18.46
N ASP A 129 21.59 15.48 19.60
CA ASP A 129 22.93 15.05 20.02
C ASP A 129 23.36 13.70 19.42
N ASP A 130 22.50 13.05 18.62
CA ASP A 130 22.90 11.89 17.84
C ASP A 130 23.98 12.28 16.81
N GLU A 131 25.07 11.51 16.75
CA GLU A 131 26.23 11.77 15.90
C GLU A 131 26.23 10.91 14.61
N SER A 132 25.13 10.22 14.30
CA SER A 132 25.04 9.38 13.10
C SER A 132 25.09 10.23 11.82
N ILE A 133 25.97 9.89 10.88
CA ILE A 133 26.04 10.57 9.59
C ILE A 133 25.01 9.95 8.63
N ALA A 134 24.16 10.79 8.02
CA ALA A 134 23.14 10.38 7.06
C ALA A 134 22.29 9.18 7.54
N PRO A 135 21.60 9.30 8.70
CA PRO A 135 20.80 8.22 9.23
C PRO A 135 19.63 7.93 8.28
N ARG A 136 19.37 6.65 8.03
CA ARG A 136 18.36 6.21 7.05
C ARG A 136 17.80 4.83 7.35
N MET A 137 16.57 4.62 6.92
CA MET A 137 15.95 3.30 6.83
C MET A 137 16.07 2.78 5.39
N ASN A 138 16.51 1.53 5.22
CA ASN A 138 16.61 0.91 3.91
C ASN A 138 16.42 -0.60 3.97
N ALA A 139 15.92 -1.18 2.89
CA ALA A 139 15.69 -2.62 2.77
C ALA A 139 16.00 -3.10 1.35
N PHE A 140 16.06 -4.41 1.19
CA PHE A 140 16.21 -5.08 -0.10
C PHE A 140 15.57 -6.48 -0.05
N PHE A 141 15.06 -6.92 -1.19
CA PHE A 141 14.79 -8.33 -1.43
C PHE A 141 16.13 -9.06 -1.59
N TRP A 142 16.30 -10.16 -0.87
CA TRP A 142 17.49 -11.01 -0.94
C TRP A 142 17.16 -12.29 -1.70
N TYR A 143 17.92 -12.53 -2.76
CA TYR A 143 17.82 -13.69 -3.62
C TYR A 143 19.04 -14.57 -3.38
N ASP A 144 18.80 -15.86 -3.20
CA ASP A 144 19.89 -16.82 -3.17
C ASP A 144 20.41 -17.01 -4.60
N ASN A 145 21.68 -16.71 -4.80
CA ASN A 145 22.39 -16.89 -6.06
C ASN A 145 23.67 -17.70 -5.84
N GLU A 146 23.70 -18.55 -4.80
CA GLU A 146 24.85 -19.39 -4.42
C GLU A 146 26.10 -18.59 -4.01
N THR A 147 25.94 -17.30 -3.68
CA THR A 147 27.00 -16.46 -3.10
C THR A 147 26.68 -16.08 -1.66
N GLU A 148 27.72 -15.82 -0.85
CA GLU A 148 27.54 -15.37 0.53
C GLU A 148 26.69 -14.09 0.64
N GLU A 149 26.78 -13.19 -0.35
CA GLU A 149 26.11 -11.89 -0.30
C GLU A 149 24.68 -11.90 -0.87
N GLY A 150 24.36 -12.87 -1.73
CA GLY A 150 23.12 -12.93 -2.51
C GLY A 150 23.00 -11.83 -3.56
N TYR A 151 21.98 -11.93 -4.42
CA TYR A 151 21.53 -10.80 -5.23
C TYR A 151 20.55 -9.92 -4.42
N ARG A 152 20.63 -8.59 -4.58
CA ARG A 152 19.85 -7.63 -3.78
C ARG A 152 19.08 -6.67 -4.67
N ASP A 153 17.77 -6.62 -4.50
CA ASP A 153 16.89 -5.63 -5.14
C ASP A 153 16.39 -4.64 -4.11
N TYR A 154 16.84 -3.39 -4.20
CA TYR A 154 16.71 -2.39 -3.14
C TYR A 154 15.37 -1.65 -3.18
N PHE A 155 14.84 -1.39 -1.98
CA PHE A 155 13.75 -0.44 -1.76
C PHE A 155 14.30 0.98 -1.87
N ALA A 156 13.42 1.95 -2.14
CA ALA A 156 13.77 3.36 -1.95
C ALA A 156 14.13 3.59 -0.46
N SER A 157 15.26 4.25 -0.20
CA SER A 157 15.68 4.56 1.18
C SER A 157 14.90 5.75 1.74
N ALA A 158 14.59 5.72 3.04
CA ALA A 158 13.99 6.85 3.75
C ALA A 158 15.02 7.53 4.68
N PRO A 159 15.45 8.77 4.39
CA PRO A 159 16.31 9.54 5.29
C PRO A 159 15.60 9.86 6.62
N ILE A 160 16.29 9.65 7.74
CA ILE A 160 15.76 9.87 9.09
C ILE A 160 16.12 11.29 9.55
N LYS A 161 15.16 11.97 10.20
CA LYS A 161 15.31 13.36 10.66
C LYS A 161 15.74 13.36 12.14
N LYS A 162 16.70 14.23 12.46
CA LYS A 162 17.16 14.50 13.83
C LYS A 162 16.41 15.68 14.44
N ASN A 163 15.11 15.49 14.71
CA ASN A 163 14.22 16.56 15.14
C ASN A 163 13.61 16.34 16.54
N GLU A 164 14.03 15.31 17.29
CA GLU A 164 13.48 14.93 18.60
C GLU A 164 11.98 14.60 18.61
N VAL A 165 11.38 14.44 17.44
CA VAL A 165 9.99 14.05 17.25
C VAL A 165 9.93 12.61 16.77
N VAL A 166 8.94 11.86 17.22
CA VAL A 166 8.64 10.53 16.67
C VAL A 166 8.06 10.71 15.27
N ASN A 167 8.76 10.22 14.25
CA ASN A 167 8.26 10.21 12.88
C ASN A 167 8.04 8.77 12.43
N THR A 168 7.00 8.55 11.62
CA THR A 168 6.76 7.27 10.95
C THR A 168 7.48 7.25 9.61
N TYR A 169 8.36 6.27 9.42
CA TYR A 169 9.07 6.04 8.18
C TYR A 169 8.49 4.81 7.48
N THR A 170 8.30 4.92 6.17
CA THR A 170 7.74 3.85 5.34
C THR A 170 8.58 3.71 4.07
N ILE A 171 8.96 2.47 3.74
CA ILE A 171 9.58 2.11 2.47
C ILE A 171 8.79 0.97 1.85
N THR A 172 8.63 1.02 0.52
CA THR A 172 7.80 0.07 -0.21
C THR A 172 8.53 -0.38 -1.47
N ASN A 173 8.37 -1.65 -1.84
CA ASN A 173 8.84 -2.20 -3.11
C ASN A 173 7.94 -3.36 -3.56
N GLN A 174 7.92 -3.62 -4.87
CA GLN A 174 7.08 -4.64 -5.49
C GLN A 174 7.92 -5.87 -5.84
N LEU A 175 7.58 -7.01 -5.24
CA LEU A 175 8.14 -8.29 -5.65
C LEU A 175 7.38 -8.84 -6.86
N ARG A 176 8.10 -9.01 -7.98
CA ARG A 176 7.54 -9.47 -9.25
C ARG A 176 7.92 -10.91 -9.61
N GLN A 177 8.87 -11.51 -8.89
CA GLN A 177 9.40 -12.86 -9.18
C GLN A 177 9.53 -13.68 -7.90
N LYS A 178 9.28 -14.99 -7.96
CA LYS A 178 9.15 -15.86 -6.77
C LYS A 178 10.48 -16.31 -6.16
N ASN A 179 11.61 -15.92 -6.74
CA ASN A 179 12.93 -16.44 -6.36
C ASN A 179 13.53 -15.71 -5.14
N VAL A 180 12.73 -14.95 -4.39
CA VAL A 180 13.16 -14.26 -3.17
C VAL A 180 12.87 -15.13 -1.98
N THR A 181 13.84 -15.21 -1.08
CA THR A 181 13.67 -15.95 0.17
C THR A 181 13.40 -15.01 1.34
N HIS A 182 13.97 -13.79 1.33
CA HIS A 182 13.88 -12.86 2.46
C HIS A 182 13.78 -11.39 2.02
N ILE A 183 13.15 -10.57 2.87
CA ILE A 183 13.41 -9.13 2.94
C ILE A 183 14.44 -8.90 4.04
N LYS A 184 15.55 -8.26 3.71
CA LYS A 184 16.59 -7.88 4.67
C LYS A 184 16.80 -6.38 4.62
N GLY A 185 17.32 -5.81 5.69
CA GLY A 185 17.56 -4.38 5.72
C GLY A 185 18.01 -3.85 7.06
N TYR A 186 17.94 -2.54 7.19
CA TYR A 186 18.26 -1.81 8.39
C TYR A 186 17.14 -0.81 8.70
N ILE A 187 16.55 -0.93 9.89
CA ILE A 187 15.63 0.07 10.43
C ILE A 187 16.39 1.36 10.73
N TYR A 188 17.61 1.23 11.24
CA TYR A 188 18.50 2.36 11.52
C TYR A 188 19.91 2.10 10.96
N ASN A 189 20.19 2.70 9.82
CA ASN A 189 21.48 2.70 9.13
C ASN A 189 22.15 4.09 9.21
N HIS A 190 23.46 4.15 8.99
CA HIS A 190 24.27 5.37 9.01
C HIS A 190 25.57 5.17 8.20
N SER A 191 26.25 6.26 7.90
CA SER A 191 27.45 6.32 7.04
C SER A 191 28.75 6.65 7.78
N ASN A 192 28.76 6.66 9.12
CA ASN A 192 30.00 6.81 9.90
C ASN A 192 31.01 5.72 9.51
N GLN A 193 32.28 6.10 9.35
CA GLN A 193 33.37 5.21 8.93
C GLN A 193 34.11 4.56 10.11
N ASP A 194 34.01 5.17 11.29
CA ASP A 194 34.63 4.70 12.53
C ASP A 194 33.54 4.42 13.60
N THR A 195 33.99 4.06 14.80
CA THR A 195 33.14 3.82 15.97
C THR A 195 33.22 4.94 17.02
N MET A 196 33.82 6.08 16.67
CA MET A 196 34.01 7.24 17.55
C MET A 196 32.83 8.21 17.43
N PHE A 197 31.62 7.68 17.54
CA PHE A 197 30.39 8.48 17.52
C PHE A 197 29.34 7.82 18.42
N LEU A 198 28.41 8.62 18.93
CA LEU A 198 27.33 8.16 19.77
C LEU A 198 25.99 8.22 19.04
N LYS A 199 25.24 7.12 19.08
CA LYS A 199 23.84 7.11 18.65
C LYS A 199 22.92 7.52 19.78
N HIS A 200 21.91 8.31 19.45
CA HIS A 200 20.85 8.66 20.38
C HIS A 200 19.50 8.66 19.65
N ALA A 201 18.78 7.56 19.81
CA ALA A 201 17.49 7.36 19.15
C ALA A 201 16.60 6.39 19.93
N PHE A 202 15.30 6.54 19.71
CA PHE A 202 14.27 5.61 20.15
C PHE A 202 13.54 5.07 18.91
N ILE A 203 13.42 3.75 18.82
CA ILE A 203 12.87 3.04 17.65
C ILE A 203 11.79 2.08 18.14
N THR A 204 10.62 2.11 17.50
CA THR A 204 9.52 1.16 17.71
C THR A 204 8.93 0.75 16.36
N GLY A 205 8.10 -0.30 16.31
CA GLY A 205 7.21 -0.49 15.18
C GLY A 205 6.07 -1.44 15.46
#